data_AF-A0A9Q9INR6-F1
#
_entry.id   AF-A0A9Q9INR6-F1
#
_cell.length_a   1.000
_cell.length_b   1.000
_cell.length_c   1.000
_cell.angle_alpha   90.00
_cell.angle_beta   90.00
_cell.angle_gamma   90.00
#
_symmetry.space_group_name_H-M   'P 1'
#
loop_
_entity.id
_entity.type
_entity.pdbx_description
1 polymer ?
#
loop_
_entity_poly.entity_id
_entity_poly.type
_entity_poly.pdbx_seq_one_letter_code
_entity_poly.pdbx_strand_id
1 'polypeptide(L)'
;MFTASTGLGAPCLLRTFTGVPCPACGLTTAAVELVHGHVAASAAANPAILGVAAVTAVAVPLLLLRQLGVVGAPVPWSSRARSRMGWLMLVAAAMSWVFQLHRLGVS
;
A
#
# COMPACT_ATOMS: atom_id res chain seq x y z
N MET A 1 3.78 -7.24 -24.68
CA MET A 1 4.24 -7.79 -23.38
C MET A 1 3.86 -6.79 -22.28
N PHE A 2 2.61 -6.82 -21.78
CA PHE A 2 2.06 -5.80 -20.86
C PHE A 2 1.51 -6.40 -19.55
N THR A 3 1.66 -7.72 -19.36
CA THR A 3 0.92 -8.50 -18.36
C THR A 3 1.72 -8.88 -17.10
N ALA A 4 3.00 -8.50 -16.99
CA ALA A 4 3.86 -9.03 -15.92
C ALA A 4 3.80 -8.28 -14.58
N SER A 5 3.15 -7.11 -14.47
CA SER A 5 3.35 -6.22 -13.30
C SER A 5 2.12 -5.89 -12.44
N THR A 6 0.92 -6.41 -12.72
CA THR A 6 -0.32 -6.02 -12.00
C THR A 6 -1.11 -7.13 -11.30
N GLY A 7 -0.72 -8.40 -11.39
CA GLY A 7 -1.27 -9.47 -10.53
C GLY A 7 -2.72 -9.88 -10.83
N LEU A 8 -3.48 -9.03 -11.53
CA LEU A 8 -4.56 -9.42 -12.42
C LEU A 8 -4.12 -9.01 -13.83
N GLY A 9 -4.32 -9.86 -14.83
CA GLY A 9 -4.07 -9.55 -16.24
C GLY A 9 -4.93 -8.40 -16.80
N ALA A 10 -5.64 -7.65 -15.94
CA ALA A 10 -6.39 -6.46 -16.28
C ALA A 10 -5.45 -5.24 -16.35
N PRO A 11 -5.41 -4.53 -17.49
CA PRO A 11 -4.63 -3.31 -17.61
C PRO A 11 -5.17 -2.23 -16.65
N CYS A 12 -4.27 -1.46 -16.04
CA CYS A 12 -4.66 -0.29 -15.25
C CYS A 12 -5.33 0.74 -16.18
N LEU A 13 -6.66 0.87 -16.11
CA LEU A 13 -7.44 1.77 -16.97
C LEU A 13 -6.90 3.20 -16.95
N LEU A 14 -6.47 3.70 -15.78
CA LEU A 14 -5.86 5.03 -15.69
C LEU A 14 -4.62 5.12 -16.58
N ARG A 15 -3.68 4.18 -16.48
CA ARG A 15 -2.49 4.15 -17.33
C ARG A 15 -2.84 3.94 -18.81
N THR A 16 -3.86 3.14 -19.11
CA THR A 16 -4.29 2.88 -20.49
C THR A 16 -4.90 4.13 -21.14
N PHE A 17 -5.68 4.92 -20.39
CA PHE A 17 -6.32 6.12 -20.92
C PHE A 17 -5.45 7.38 -20.81
N THR A 18 -4.62 7.52 -19.77
CA THR A 18 -3.85 8.75 -19.50
C THR A 18 -2.34 8.58 -19.66
N GLY A 19 -1.83 7.35 -19.80
CA GLY A 19 -0.40 7.04 -19.77
C GLY A 19 0.22 7.07 -18.37
N VAL A 20 -0.50 7.56 -17.35
CA VAL A 20 0.04 7.79 -16.01
C VAL A 20 -0.30 6.63 -15.07
N PRO A 21 0.69 5.96 -14.44
CA PRO A 21 0.42 4.95 -13.41
C PRO A 21 -0.17 5.59 -12.14
N CYS A 22 -1.11 4.91 -11.48
CA CYS A 22 -1.63 5.32 -10.17
C CYS A 22 -0.71 4.83 -9.02
N PRO A 23 -0.77 5.44 -7.81
CA PRO A 23 0.08 5.03 -6.67
C PRO A 23 -0.19 3.59 -6.18
N ALA A 24 -1.32 3.00 -6.55
CA ALA A 24 -1.73 1.65 -6.16
C ALA A 24 -1.45 0.59 -7.24
N CYS A 25 -0.85 0.96 -8.39
CA CYS A 25 -0.47 0.00 -9.42
C CYS A 25 0.39 -1.12 -8.83
N GLY A 26 0.06 -2.38 -9.13
CA GLY A 26 0.82 -3.55 -8.68
C GLY A 26 0.72 -3.87 -7.19
N LEU A 27 -0.16 -3.20 -6.43
CA LEU A 27 -0.31 -3.46 -4.98
C LEU A 27 -0.81 -4.88 -4.68
N THR A 28 -1.70 -5.42 -5.51
CA THR A 28 -2.18 -6.80 -5.41
C THR A 28 -1.05 -7.81 -5.67
N THR A 29 -0.26 -7.61 -6.71
CA THR A 29 0.96 -8.41 -6.96
C THR A 29 1.89 -8.36 -5.77
N ALA A 30 2.14 -7.15 -5.26
CA ALA A 30 3.01 -6.94 -4.12
C ALA A 30 2.49 -7.68 -2.89
N ALA A 31 1.17 -7.67 -2.64
CA ALA A 31 0.55 -8.42 -1.56
C ALA A 31 0.73 -9.94 -1.73
N VAL A 32 0.49 -10.46 -2.93
CA VAL A 32 0.64 -11.90 -3.23
C VAL A 32 2.10 -12.34 -3.03
N GLU A 33 3.07 -11.61 -3.58
CA GLU A 33 4.50 -11.87 -3.38
C GLU A 33 4.89 -11.81 -1.90
N LEU A 34 4.32 -10.87 -1.15
CA LEU A 34 4.60 -10.75 0.29
C LEU A 34 4.08 -11.96 1.07
N VAL A 35 2.88 -12.43 0.76
CA VAL A 35 2.27 -13.61 1.38
C VAL A 35 3.09 -14.88 1.07
N HIS A 36 3.66 -14.98 -0.13
CA HIS A 36 4.59 -16.07 -0.48
C HIS A 36 5.99 -15.93 0.16
N GLY A 37 6.24 -14.87 0.94
CA GLY A 37 7.52 -14.62 1.60
C GLY A 37 8.56 -13.95 0.70
N HIS A 38 8.21 -13.56 -0.52
CA HIS A 38 9.10 -12.88 -1.47
C HIS A 38 9.12 -11.37 -1.21
N VAL A 39 9.71 -10.95 -0.08
CA VAL A 39 9.74 -9.55 0.36
C VAL A 39 10.37 -8.62 -0.68
N ALA A 40 11.47 -9.04 -1.31
CA ALA A 40 12.16 -8.25 -2.34
C ALA A 40 11.31 -8.07 -3.59
N ALA A 41 10.67 -9.14 -4.09
CA ALA A 41 9.78 -9.09 -5.25
C ALA A 41 8.52 -8.26 -4.96
N SER A 42 7.99 -8.39 -3.74
CA SER A 42 6.87 -7.60 -3.25
C SER A 42 7.17 -6.10 -3.25
N ALA A 43 8.29 -5.69 -2.64
CA ALA A 43 8.71 -4.29 -2.61
C ALA A 43 9.01 -3.75 -4.02
N ALA A 44 9.58 -4.58 -4.89
CA ALA A 44 9.80 -4.24 -6.29
C ALA A 44 8.48 -4.04 -7.07
N ALA A 45 7.42 -4.75 -6.72
CA ALA A 45 6.10 -4.60 -7.33
C ALA A 45 5.39 -3.31 -6.87
N ASN A 46 5.33 -3.06 -5.55
CA ASN A 46 4.86 -1.82 -4.97
C ASN A 46 5.35 -1.67 -3.51
N PRO A 47 6.25 -0.72 -3.20
CA PRO A 47 6.82 -0.59 -1.85
C PRO A 47 5.79 -0.17 -0.79
N ALA A 48 4.66 0.43 -1.17
CA ALA A 48 3.61 0.80 -0.23
C ALA A 48 3.02 -0.43 0.51
N ILE A 49 3.17 -1.63 -0.06
CA ILE A 49 2.73 -2.87 0.58
C ILE A 49 3.38 -3.10 1.95
N LEU A 50 4.63 -2.67 2.14
CA LEU A 50 5.35 -2.86 3.40
C LEU A 50 4.71 -2.02 4.52
N GLY A 51 4.25 -0.80 4.18
CA GLY A 51 3.49 0.03 5.10
C GLY A 51 2.13 -0.59 5.45
N VAL A 52 1.42 -1.11 4.46
CA VAL A 52 0.14 -1.84 4.68
C VAL A 52 0.37 -3.08 5.55
N ALA A 53 1.43 -3.84 5.30
CA ALA A 53 1.80 -5.01 6.08
C ALA A 53 2.15 -4.65 7.53
N ALA A 54 2.92 -3.58 7.76
CA ALA A 54 3.24 -3.12 9.10
C ALA A 54 1.98 -2.69 9.87
N VAL A 55 1.10 -1.91 9.23
CA VAL A 55 -0.16 -1.49 9.85
C VAL A 55 -1.05 -2.69 10.16
N THR A 56 -1.20 -3.64 9.25
CA THR A 56 -2.02 -4.84 9.46
C THR A 56 -1.44 -5.75 10.54
N ALA A 57 -0.12 -5.93 10.58
CA ALA A 57 0.57 -6.71 11.62
C ALA A 57 0.36 -6.17 13.03
N VAL A 58 0.12 -4.86 13.18
CA VAL A 58 -0.16 -4.22 14.48
C VAL A 58 -1.68 -4.15 14.75
N ALA A 59 -2.45 -3.74 13.74
CA ALA A 59 -3.89 -3.53 13.88
C ALA A 59 -4.64 -4.84 14.16
N VAL A 60 -4.29 -5.94 13.49
CA VAL A 60 -4.98 -7.22 13.65
C VAL A 60 -4.85 -7.76 15.08
N PRO A 61 -3.64 -7.88 15.69
CA PRO A 61 -3.52 -8.28 17.09
C PRO A 61 -4.21 -7.32 18.06
N LEU A 62 -4.09 -6.00 17.86
CA LEU A 62 -4.76 -5.01 18.72
C LEU A 62 -6.28 -5.15 18.69
N LEU A 63 -6.85 -5.33 17.50
CA LEU A 63 -8.28 -5.57 17.34
C LEU A 63 -8.69 -6.88 18.02
N LEU A 64 -7.91 -7.95 17.86
CA LEU A 64 -8.18 -9.22 18.52
C LEU A 64 -8.15 -9.09 20.05
N LEU A 65 -7.09 -8.51 20.61
CA LEU A 65 -6.95 -8.27 22.06
C LEU A 65 -8.09 -7.43 22.62
N ARG A 66 -8.60 -6.49 21.83
CA ARG A 66 -9.74 -5.67 22.21
C ARG A 66 -11.06 -6.44 22.19
N GLN A 67 -11.29 -7.29 21.20
CA GLN A 67 -12.45 -8.18 21.19
C GLN A 67 -12.43 -9.16 22.37
N LEU A 68 -11.24 -9.52 22.85
CA LEU A 68 -11.02 -10.32 24.06
C LEU A 68 -11.14 -9.51 25.37
N GLY A 69 -11.38 -8.19 25.30
CA GLY A 69 -11.49 -7.32 26.48
C GLY A 69 -10.17 -7.02 27.20
N VAL A 70 -9.02 -7.39 26.62
CA VAL A 70 -7.69 -7.15 27.21
C VAL A 70 -7.27 -5.68 27.06
N VAL A 71 -7.69 -5.03 25.97
CA VAL A 71 -7.35 -3.65 25.64
C VAL A 71 -8.61 -2.78 25.66
N GLY A 72 -8.52 -1.61 26.30
CA GLY A 72 -9.63 -0.66 26.42
C GLY A 72 -10.08 0.00 25.11
N ALA A 73 -11.09 0.86 25.23
CA ALA A 73 -11.65 1.64 24.13
C ALA A 73 -10.57 2.52 23.43
N PRO A 74 -10.72 2.82 22.14
CA PRO A 74 -9.74 3.59 21.39
C PRO A 74 -9.79 5.04 21.86
N VAL A 75 -8.63 5.62 22.12
CA VAL A 75 -8.58 7.06 22.36
C VAL A 75 -8.77 7.78 21.02
N PRO A 76 -9.75 8.68 20.88
CA PRO A 76 -9.93 9.43 19.65
C PRO A 76 -8.66 10.25 19.39
N TRP A 77 -8.17 10.20 18.15
CA TRP A 77 -7.00 10.98 17.79
C TRP A 77 -7.27 12.47 17.91
N SER A 78 -6.32 13.18 18.51
CA SER A 78 -6.30 14.64 18.53
C SER A 78 -6.27 15.21 17.11
N SER A 79 -6.76 16.43 16.93
CA SER A 79 -6.75 17.13 15.63
C SER A 79 -5.34 17.18 15.02
N ARG A 80 -4.31 17.37 15.85
CA ARG A 80 -2.90 17.34 15.46
C ARG A 80 -2.44 15.95 15.00
N ALA A 81 -2.79 14.89 15.74
CA ALA A 81 -2.44 13.52 15.35
C ALA A 81 -3.13 13.12 14.04
N ARG A 82 -4.39 13.51 13.85
CA ARG A 82 -5.15 13.28 12.62
C ARG A 82 -4.53 13.99 11.42
N SER A 83 -4.17 15.27 11.58
CA SER A 83 -3.49 16.03 10.52
C SER A 83 -2.12 15.44 10.17
N ARG A 84 -1.32 15.08 11.19
CA ARG A 84 -0.03 14.41 10.98
C ARG A 84 -0.17 13.10 10.22
N MET A 85 -1.12 12.24 10.61
CA MET A 85 -1.35 10.99 9.89
C MET A 85 -1.82 11.24 8.46
N GLY A 86 -2.72 12.22 8.25
CA GLY A 86 -3.13 12.61 6.90
C GLY A 86 -1.95 13.02 6.02
N TRP A 87 -1.05 13.85 6.55
CA TRP A 87 0.19 14.22 5.89
C TRP A 87 1.11 13.01 5.61
N LEU A 88 1.26 12.09 6.56
CA LEU A 88 2.05 10.87 6.37
C LEU A 88 1.47 10.00 5.25
N MET A 89 0.14 9.82 5.21
CA MET A 89 -0.53 9.06 4.14
C MET A 89 -0.36 9.74 2.78
N LEU A 90 -0.52 11.07 2.71
CA LEU A 90 -0.31 11.84 1.48
C LEU A 90 1.13 11.72 0.99
N VAL A 91 2.11 11.86 1.88
CA VAL A 91 3.53 11.73 1.58
C VAL A 91 3.88 10.31 1.14
N ALA A 92 3.35 9.28 1.80
CA ALA A 92 3.53 7.88 1.40
C ALA A 92 2.89 7.60 0.02
N ALA A 93 1.69 8.11 -0.23
CA ALA A 93 1.03 8.01 -1.52
C ALA A 93 1.82 8.73 -2.62
N ALA A 94 2.34 9.92 -2.35
CA ALA A 94 3.19 10.67 -3.27
C ALA A 94 4.51 9.95 -3.55
N MET A 95 5.17 9.40 -2.53
CA MET A 95 6.38 8.58 -2.70
C MET A 95 6.11 7.34 -3.54
N SER A 96 5.03 6.60 -3.24
CA SER A 96 4.60 5.45 -4.04
C SER A 96 4.33 5.88 -5.48
N TRP A 97 3.72 7.03 -5.68
CA TRP A 97 3.42 7.55 -7.00
C TRP A 97 4.68 7.92 -7.79
N VAL A 98 5.63 8.64 -7.19
CA VAL A 98 6.93 8.97 -7.81
C VAL A 98 7.71 7.70 -8.16
N PHE A 99 7.71 6.71 -7.26
CA PHE A 99 8.31 5.41 -7.55
C PHE A 99 7.67 4.73 -8.76
N GLN A 100 6.33 4.71 -8.81
CA GLN A 100 5.61 4.11 -9.94
C GLN A 100 5.77 4.91 -11.23
N LEU A 101 5.88 6.23 -11.16
CA LEU A 101 6.25 7.06 -12.30
C LEU A 101 7.62 6.61 -12.81
N HIS A 102 8.67 6.61 -11.97
CA HIS A 102 10.01 6.18 -12.39
C HIS A 102 10.08 4.74 -12.90
N ARG A 103 9.26 3.83 -12.36
CA ARG A 103 9.23 2.41 -12.73
C ARG A 103 8.39 2.11 -13.98
N LEU A 104 7.25 2.80 -14.16
CA LEU A 104 6.22 2.46 -15.14
C LEU A 104 5.94 3.55 -16.19
N GLY A 105 6.52 4.74 -16.09
CA GLY A 105 6.40 5.80 -17.11
C GLY A 105 7.72 6.56 -17.31
N VAL A 106 8.14 6.95 -18.50
CA VAL A 106 7.73 6.69 -19.87
C VAL A 106 9.06 6.59 -20.61
N SER A 107 9.42 5.42 -21.13
CA SER A 107 10.51 5.26 -22.10
C SER A 107 9.93 5.25 -23.50
#